data_AF-A0A9P8G8H9-F1
#
_entry.id   AF-A0A9P8G8H9-F1
#
_cell.length_a   1.000
_cell.length_b   1.000
_cell.length_c   1.000
_cell.angle_alpha   90.00
_cell.angle_beta   90.00
_cell.angle_gamma   90.00
#
_symmetry.space_group_name_H-M   'P 1'
#
loop_
_entity.id
_entity.type
_entity.pdbx_description
1 polymer ?
#
loop_
_entity_poly.entity_id
_entity_poly.type
_entity_poly.pdbx_seq_one_letter_code
_entity_poly.pdbx_strand_id
1 'polypeptide(L)'
;MSTILWPPLADASTRSLARRADETRQRELSWLLDAFQETLSSLKSGLEDCSVLLAPRDQGSTLVVSSHRSEAVKGFITRNGSNITKGDVQLRLASLAPPRGQTSYKLSISTSPSAPALRLKQIAEVRTLINSSLDVVDATTWTGDKRDANFISGQLTLLHENIRDAKAVLKADPAAQDADKTWASEPLDDKIFDPPPPPNLSFHLSISDAALLLHVRTLEPASSTGSSTPSGGSGPSFTGFGLRDRLAHALGAGPRPPAHDEAEDVFTYRGTQVRVKEKVRVESQDPSLISAMAKLAALEHTVELGRRALDVVMTRTHQGDDIESISSTMANLYAEFLPNIKTLTVTTVLDTPRDDTTALSLSNDRTELVLEHNSRTNRITLPARVSGHGHQNLQLPNTGELQCANRIPAEPFFAEEEPVALWSATYLDSKTRLHCTRCNALVSSDKIRDWKNLPSEAWAEMMDLWHCHKPDEPDHDHDDAPATKGYAAGNKLRAQAGVGLVDVMSFLVSEGDCMVECRSLENNDNIHQVSCRKCDTVLGHRDPQTEVLMTQLTGSPATSIKQ
;
A
#
# COMPACT_ATOMS: atom_id res chain seq x y z
N MET A 1 27.56 -7.57 -10.43
CA MET A 1 28.15 -6.43 -11.17
C MET A 1 29.17 -6.96 -12.17
N SER A 2 29.02 -6.70 -13.47
CA SER A 2 30.05 -6.99 -14.48
C SER A 2 30.66 -5.67 -14.99
N THR A 3 31.89 -5.37 -14.61
CA THR A 3 32.67 -4.26 -15.18
C THR A 3 33.60 -4.81 -16.26
N ILE A 4 33.11 -4.92 -17.49
CA ILE A 4 33.99 -4.96 -18.67
C ILE A 4 34.02 -3.54 -19.24
N LEU A 5 35.07 -2.78 -18.91
CA LEU A 5 35.29 -1.45 -19.46
C LEU A 5 35.77 -1.54 -20.93
N TRP A 6 35.13 -0.82 -21.85
CA TRP A 6 35.57 -0.65 -23.24
C TRP A 6 35.83 0.83 -23.56
N PRO A 7 36.92 1.18 -24.26
CA PRO A 7 37.98 0.29 -24.75
C PRO A 7 38.81 -0.31 -23.59
N PRO A 8 39.37 -1.53 -23.77
CA PRO A 8 40.21 -2.16 -22.78
C PRO A 8 41.41 -1.24 -22.55
N LEU A 9 41.59 -0.84 -21.29
CA LEU A 9 42.71 -0.01 -20.88
C LEU A 9 43.98 -0.83 -21.12
N ALA A 10 44.82 -0.37 -22.06
CA ALA A 10 45.98 -1.11 -22.59
C ALA A 10 46.98 -1.58 -21.51
N ASP A 11 46.98 -0.95 -20.32
CA ASP A 11 47.92 -1.23 -19.22
C ASP A 11 47.23 -1.46 -17.85
N ALA A 12 45.91 -1.64 -17.80
CA ALA A 12 45.21 -1.79 -16.51
C ALA A 12 45.18 -3.25 -16.03
N SER A 13 46.14 -3.62 -15.17
CA SER A 13 46.04 -4.88 -14.41
C SER A 13 44.73 -4.91 -13.59
N THR A 14 44.15 -6.09 -13.37
CA THR A 14 42.95 -6.28 -12.53
C THR A 14 43.08 -5.60 -11.16
N ARG A 15 44.30 -5.57 -10.60
CA ARG A 15 44.62 -4.86 -9.35
C ARG A 15 44.49 -3.34 -9.47
N SER A 16 44.87 -2.75 -10.59
CA SER A 16 44.72 -1.32 -10.85
C SER A 16 43.26 -0.90 -11.07
N LEU A 17 42.45 -1.77 -11.68
CA LEU A 17 41.01 -1.57 -11.84
C LEU A 17 40.28 -1.67 -10.50
N ALA A 18 40.60 -2.69 -9.69
CA ALA A 18 40.06 -2.83 -8.34
C ALA A 18 40.38 -1.60 -7.46
N ARG A 19 41.62 -1.09 -7.53
CA ARG A 19 42.02 0.13 -6.83
C ARG A 19 41.22 1.36 -7.30
N ARG A 20 41.06 1.55 -8.61
CA ARG A 20 40.27 2.67 -9.17
C ARG A 20 38.78 2.57 -8.84
N ALA A 21 38.23 1.35 -8.79
CA ALA A 21 36.87 1.11 -8.35
C ALA A 21 36.70 1.48 -6.88
N ASP A 22 37.64 1.09 -6.02
CA ASP A 22 37.62 1.46 -4.60
C ASP A 22 37.74 2.98 -4.39
N GLU A 23 38.66 3.64 -5.12
CA GLU A 23 38.79 5.11 -5.10
C GLU A 23 37.54 5.83 -5.60
N THR A 24 36.82 5.24 -6.55
CA THR A 24 35.55 5.80 -7.05
C THR A 24 34.45 5.61 -6.02
N ARG A 25 34.33 4.42 -5.44
CA ARG A 25 33.40 4.11 -4.36
C ARG A 25 33.60 4.99 -3.14
N GLN A 26 34.84 5.27 -2.73
CA GLN A 26 35.14 6.18 -1.63
C GLN A 26 34.69 7.63 -1.93
N ARG A 27 34.81 8.08 -3.18
CA ARG A 27 34.33 9.40 -3.62
C ARG A 27 32.81 9.47 -3.72
N GLU A 28 32.18 8.41 -4.21
CA GLU A 28 30.71 8.30 -4.24
C GLU A 28 30.14 8.29 -2.82
N LEU A 29 30.77 7.54 -1.91
CA LEU A 29 30.38 7.50 -0.50
C LEU A 29 30.53 8.89 0.14
N SER A 30 31.66 9.57 -0.05
CA SER A 30 31.86 10.88 0.55
C SER A 30 30.87 11.92 0.02
N TRP A 31 30.57 11.87 -1.28
CA TRP A 31 29.54 12.71 -1.91
C TRP A 31 28.14 12.40 -1.37
N LEU A 32 27.78 11.13 -1.25
CA LEU A 32 26.48 10.71 -0.72
C LEU A 32 26.29 11.14 0.73
N LEU A 33 27.31 10.99 1.58
CA LEU A 33 27.26 11.43 2.98
C LEU A 33 27.11 12.95 3.11
N ASP A 34 27.72 13.73 2.21
CA ASP A 34 27.53 15.18 2.14
C ASP A 34 26.10 15.53 1.68
N ALA A 35 25.58 14.84 0.66
CA ALA A 35 24.21 15.04 0.19
C ALA A 35 23.15 14.71 1.27
N PHE A 36 23.42 13.73 2.14
CA PHE A 36 22.51 13.44 3.26
C PHE A 36 22.33 14.58 4.23
N GLN A 37 23.25 15.53 4.34
CA GLN A 37 23.08 16.67 5.25
C GLN A 37 21.90 17.55 4.81
N GLU A 38 21.73 17.75 3.50
CA GLU A 38 20.57 18.46 2.95
C GLU A 38 19.29 17.66 3.18
N THR A 39 19.31 16.35 2.93
CA THR A 39 18.17 15.46 3.20
C THR A 39 17.77 15.49 4.68
N LEU A 40 18.72 15.42 5.62
CA LEU A 40 18.47 15.49 7.05
C LEU A 40 17.84 16.82 7.46
N SER A 41 18.27 17.94 6.85
CA SER A 41 17.65 19.24 7.09
C SER A 41 16.19 19.29 6.64
N SER A 42 15.88 18.72 5.47
CA SER A 42 14.50 18.59 4.97
C SER A 42 13.66 17.67 5.85
N LEU A 43 14.24 16.55 6.31
CA LEU A 43 13.58 15.61 7.22
C LEU A 43 13.26 16.28 8.56
N LYS A 44 14.20 17.06 9.12
CA LYS A 44 13.98 17.83 10.35
C LYS A 44 12.78 18.77 10.21
N SER A 45 12.76 19.58 9.15
CA SER A 45 11.67 20.52 8.89
C SER A 45 10.32 19.80 8.76
N GLY A 46 10.27 18.66 8.06
CA GLY A 46 9.04 17.88 7.95
C GLY A 46 8.58 17.27 9.28
N LEU A 47 9.50 16.83 10.13
CA LEU A 47 9.19 16.33 11.48
C LEU A 47 8.70 17.45 12.41
N GLU A 48 9.29 18.64 12.32
CA GLU A 48 8.84 19.83 13.05
C GLU A 48 7.41 20.22 12.65
N ASP A 49 7.08 20.18 11.34
CA ASP A 49 5.71 20.37 10.85
C ASP A 49 4.73 19.36 11.47
N CYS A 50 5.10 18.07 11.49
CA CYS A 50 4.29 17.03 12.14
C CYS A 50 4.09 17.32 13.64
N SER A 51 5.14 17.77 14.33
CA SER A 51 5.08 18.15 15.73
C SER A 51 4.09 19.31 15.97
N VAL A 52 4.10 20.32 15.09
CA VAL A 52 3.19 21.48 15.11
C VAL A 52 1.74 21.08 14.82
N LEU A 53 1.50 20.16 13.88
CA LEU A 53 0.16 19.63 13.59
C LEU A 53 -0.47 18.94 14.80
N LEU A 54 0.36 18.23 15.59
CA LEU A 54 -0.06 17.49 16.77
C LEU A 54 0.07 18.28 18.08
N ALA A 55 0.57 19.51 18.03
CA ALA A 55 0.74 20.37 19.20
C ALA A 55 -0.60 20.86 19.77
N PRO A 56 -0.69 21.08 21.08
CA PRO A 56 -1.81 21.80 21.65
C PRO A 56 -1.93 23.21 21.03
N ARG A 57 -3.16 23.63 20.74
CA ARG A 57 -3.55 24.94 20.21
C ARG A 57 -4.59 25.58 21.13
N ASP A 58 -4.77 26.90 21.06
CA ASP A 58 -5.69 27.62 21.96
C ASP A 58 -7.14 27.12 21.88
N GLN A 59 -7.62 26.77 20.68
CA GLN A 59 -9.00 26.35 20.44
C GLN A 59 -9.17 24.84 20.23
N GLY A 60 -8.08 24.09 20.05
CA GLY A 60 -8.14 22.68 19.64
C GLY A 60 -8.82 22.45 18.27
N SER A 61 -9.00 21.19 17.91
CA SER A 61 -9.74 20.71 16.74
C SER A 61 -11.10 20.18 17.20
N THR A 62 -12.19 20.83 16.78
CA THR A 62 -13.56 20.39 17.11
C THR A 62 -14.11 19.49 16.01
N LEU A 63 -14.33 18.24 16.36
CA LEU A 63 -14.72 17.16 15.47
C LEU A 63 -16.18 16.78 15.72
N VAL A 64 -16.95 16.62 14.65
CA VAL A 64 -18.35 16.17 14.74
C VAL A 64 -18.37 14.65 14.90
N VAL A 65 -18.93 14.16 16.01
CA VAL A 65 -19.15 12.73 16.30
C VAL A 65 -20.62 12.41 16.16
N SER A 66 -21.07 12.11 14.94
CA SER A 66 -22.48 11.80 14.67
C SER A 66 -22.65 10.58 13.77
N SER A 67 -23.58 9.69 14.11
CA SER A 67 -23.95 8.57 13.25
C SER A 67 -25.01 8.99 12.22
N HIS A 68 -24.62 9.06 10.95
CA HIS A 68 -25.46 9.67 9.90
C HIS A 68 -26.74 8.87 9.59
N ARG A 69 -26.67 7.53 9.65
CA ARG A 69 -27.81 6.66 9.30
C ARG A 69 -28.72 6.32 10.47
N SER A 70 -28.14 6.02 11.63
CA SER A 70 -28.90 5.56 12.80
C SER A 70 -29.38 6.68 13.70
N GLU A 71 -28.76 7.87 13.61
CA GLU A 71 -28.93 8.99 14.55
C GLU A 71 -28.75 8.62 16.03
N ALA A 72 -28.19 7.44 16.31
CA ALA A 72 -27.94 6.89 17.64
C ALA A 72 -26.97 7.73 18.46
N VAL A 73 -26.04 8.43 17.79
CA VAL A 73 -25.06 9.32 18.39
C VAL A 73 -25.08 10.64 17.62
N LYS A 74 -25.19 11.78 18.32
CA LYS A 74 -25.07 13.13 17.74
C LYS A 74 -24.29 14.02 18.68
N GLY A 75 -23.25 14.70 18.21
CA GLY A 75 -22.46 15.55 19.07
C GLY A 75 -21.15 16.03 18.46
N PHE A 76 -20.31 16.60 19.32
CA PHE A 76 -18.96 17.04 18.98
C PHE A 76 -17.97 16.73 20.09
N ILE A 77 -16.69 16.63 19.72
CA ILE A 77 -15.55 16.46 20.63
C ILE A 77 -14.45 17.43 20.20
N THR A 78 -13.87 18.16 21.14
CA THR A 78 -12.74 19.06 20.90
C THR A 78 -11.44 18.45 21.41
N ARG A 79 -10.58 18.03 20.48
CA ARG A 79 -9.24 17.53 20.74
C ARG A 79 -8.25 18.68 20.79
N ASN A 80 -7.42 18.74 21.81
CA ASN A 80 -6.29 19.66 21.91
C ASN A 80 -4.98 18.90 22.14
N GLY A 81 -4.16 18.79 21.10
CA GLY A 81 -2.99 17.90 21.11
C GLY A 81 -3.40 16.45 21.37
N SER A 82 -2.86 15.84 22.43
CA SER A 82 -3.23 14.47 22.85
C SER A 82 -4.42 14.41 23.81
N ASN A 83 -5.05 15.54 24.17
CA ASN A 83 -6.11 15.57 25.17
C ASN A 83 -7.46 15.89 24.53
N ILE A 84 -8.54 15.37 25.10
CA ILE A 84 -9.88 15.84 24.83
C ILE A 84 -10.26 16.85 25.90
N THR A 85 -10.59 18.07 25.47
CA THR A 85 -10.82 19.22 26.36
C THR A 85 -12.29 19.58 26.50
N LYS A 86 -13.11 19.20 25.52
CA LYS A 86 -14.54 19.44 25.51
C LYS A 86 -15.23 18.35 24.73
N GLY A 87 -16.47 18.07 25.06
CA GLY A 87 -17.33 17.21 24.24
C GLY A 87 -18.75 17.22 24.76
N ASP A 88 -19.70 17.18 23.85
CA ASP A 88 -21.12 17.09 24.15
C ASP A 88 -21.75 16.11 23.17
N VAL A 89 -22.20 14.97 23.68
CA VAL A 89 -22.67 13.83 22.90
C VAL A 89 -24.06 13.43 23.38
N GLN A 90 -25.02 13.39 22.47
CA GLN A 90 -26.38 12.92 22.67
C GLN A 90 -26.50 11.49 22.18
N LEU A 91 -27.01 10.62 23.05
CA LEU A 91 -27.16 9.19 22.81
C LEU A 91 -28.64 8.82 22.71
N ARG A 92 -29.02 8.15 21.63
CA ARG A 92 -30.37 7.62 21.35
C ARG A 92 -30.26 6.11 21.14
N LEU A 93 -29.92 5.40 22.20
CA LEU A 93 -29.71 3.94 22.19
C LEU A 93 -30.96 3.24 22.72
N ALA A 94 -31.38 2.15 22.08
CA ALA A 94 -32.59 1.42 22.48
C ALA A 94 -32.46 0.80 23.88
N SER A 95 -31.24 0.46 24.25
CA SER A 95 -30.85 -0.12 25.54
C SER A 95 -30.57 0.91 26.65
N LEU A 96 -30.56 2.21 26.35
CA LEU A 96 -30.29 3.29 27.30
C LEU A 96 -31.51 4.22 27.43
N ALA A 97 -32.23 4.11 28.55
CA ALA A 97 -33.38 4.97 28.79
C ALA A 97 -32.94 6.43 29.02
N PRO A 98 -33.49 7.42 28.28
CA PRO A 98 -33.20 8.81 28.52
C PRO A 98 -33.82 9.29 29.86
N PRO A 99 -33.29 10.36 30.46
CA PRO A 99 -33.89 10.99 31.63
C PRO A 99 -35.33 11.45 31.35
N ARG A 100 -36.17 11.54 32.40
CA ARG A 100 -37.59 11.93 32.26
C ARG A 100 -37.72 13.25 31.50
N GLY A 101 -38.53 13.24 30.43
CA GLY A 101 -38.79 14.41 29.59
C GLY A 101 -37.74 14.69 28.52
N GLN A 102 -36.69 13.87 28.39
CA GLN A 102 -35.69 13.98 27.33
C GLN A 102 -35.85 12.87 26.29
N THR A 103 -35.46 13.16 25.05
CA THR A 103 -35.50 12.21 23.92
C THR A 103 -34.17 11.46 23.72
N SER A 104 -33.14 11.84 24.46
CA SER A 104 -31.78 11.31 24.36
C SER A 104 -31.06 11.45 25.70
N TYR A 105 -30.08 10.59 25.95
CA TYR A 105 -29.18 10.74 27.08
C TYR A 105 -28.03 11.68 26.71
N LYS A 106 -27.82 12.75 27.49
CA LYS A 106 -26.75 13.72 27.24
C LYS A 106 -25.50 13.37 28.03
N LEU A 107 -24.37 13.28 27.35
CA LEU A 107 -23.06 13.02 27.93
C LEU A 107 -22.13 14.20 27.63
N SER A 108 -21.65 14.87 28.67
CA SER A 108 -20.80 16.06 28.52
C SER A 108 -19.47 15.85 29.23
N ILE A 109 -18.36 16.11 28.54
CA ILE A 109 -17.02 16.05 29.11
C ILE A 109 -16.86 17.26 30.02
N SER A 110 -16.42 17.03 31.26
CA SER A 110 -16.25 18.06 32.27
C SER A 110 -15.18 19.05 31.85
N THR A 111 -15.50 20.34 31.94
CA THR A 111 -14.54 21.44 31.75
C THR A 111 -13.95 21.92 33.07
N SER A 112 -14.23 21.21 34.19
CA SER A 112 -13.68 21.56 35.49
C SER A 112 -12.17 21.36 35.50
N PRO A 113 -11.36 22.31 36.02
CA PRO A 113 -9.92 22.12 36.19
C PRO A 113 -9.55 20.95 37.11
N SER A 114 -10.48 20.49 37.96
CA SER A 114 -10.28 19.34 38.86
C SER A 114 -10.66 17.99 38.24
N ALA A 115 -11.25 17.98 37.03
CA ALA A 115 -11.61 16.75 36.35
C ALA A 115 -10.36 16.05 35.78
N PRO A 116 -10.32 14.71 35.77
CA PRO A 116 -9.22 13.98 35.14
C PRO A 116 -9.13 14.31 33.64
N ALA A 117 -7.92 14.42 33.11
CA ALA A 117 -7.70 14.67 31.69
C ALA A 117 -7.99 13.40 30.86
N LEU A 118 -8.87 13.52 29.86
CA LEU A 118 -9.13 12.45 28.89
C LEU A 118 -8.04 12.47 27.82
N ARG A 119 -7.03 11.60 27.95
CA ARG A 119 -5.84 11.57 27.08
C ARG A 119 -5.91 10.44 26.05
N LEU A 120 -5.69 10.78 24.79
CA LEU A 120 -5.48 9.85 23.68
C LEU A 120 -4.02 9.37 23.71
N LYS A 121 -3.79 8.17 24.27
CA LYS A 121 -2.46 7.58 24.44
C LYS A 121 -1.69 7.48 23.11
N GLN A 122 -2.37 7.08 22.03
CA GLN A 122 -1.79 6.97 20.68
C GLN A 122 -1.17 8.28 20.19
N ILE A 123 -1.83 9.42 20.36
CA ILE A 123 -1.26 10.72 19.93
C ILE A 123 -0.07 11.12 20.79
N ALA A 124 -0.10 10.80 22.09
CA ALA A 124 1.04 11.05 22.96
C ALA A 124 2.26 10.21 22.58
N GLU A 125 2.04 8.96 22.17
CA GLU A 125 3.06 8.06 21.66
C GLU A 125 3.66 8.56 20.34
N VAL A 126 2.83 8.93 19.37
CA VAL A 126 3.27 9.53 18.09
C VAL A 126 4.13 10.77 18.31
N ARG A 127 3.73 11.65 19.24
CA ARG A 127 4.54 12.84 19.60
C ARG A 127 5.89 12.46 20.19
N THR A 128 5.94 11.41 21.01
CA THR A 128 7.19 10.90 21.57
C THR A 128 8.11 10.40 20.47
N LEU A 129 7.57 9.59 19.54
CA LEU A 129 8.33 9.06 18.41
C LEU A 129 8.85 10.16 17.48
N ILE A 130 8.05 11.20 17.19
CA ILE A 130 8.49 12.36 16.41
C ILE A 130 9.64 13.09 17.10
N ASN A 131 9.55 13.31 18.42
CA ASN A 131 10.64 13.94 19.17
C ASN A 131 11.90 13.08 19.15
N SER A 132 11.77 11.75 19.30
CA SER A 132 12.90 10.83 19.15
C SER A 132 13.50 10.86 17.75
N SER A 133 12.70 10.99 16.70
CA SER A 133 13.19 11.21 15.33
C SER A 133 13.96 12.54 15.20
N LEU A 134 13.48 13.62 15.82
CA LEU A 134 14.19 14.91 15.82
C LEU A 134 15.54 14.80 16.56
N ASP A 135 15.58 14.12 17.71
CA ASP A 135 16.82 13.87 18.45
C ASP A 135 17.83 13.07 17.61
N VAL A 136 17.36 12.07 16.85
CA VAL A 136 18.21 11.30 15.93
C VAL A 136 18.77 12.19 14.83
N VAL A 137 17.95 13.05 14.21
CA VAL A 137 18.44 13.97 13.17
C VAL A 137 19.46 14.96 13.74
N ASP A 138 19.21 15.49 14.93
CA ASP A 138 20.14 16.41 15.59
C ASP A 138 21.44 15.73 16.00
N ALA A 139 21.38 14.50 16.53
CA ALA A 139 22.58 13.72 16.84
C ALA A 139 23.40 13.41 15.57
N THR A 140 22.72 13.07 14.48
CA THR A 140 23.34 12.79 13.19
C THR A 140 24.03 14.02 12.60
N THR A 141 23.44 15.21 12.81
CA THR A 141 23.92 16.47 12.24
C THR A 141 25.03 17.12 13.07
N TRP A 142 24.93 17.07 14.40
CA TRP A 142 25.75 17.91 15.30
C TRP A 142 26.72 17.18 16.21
N THR A 143 26.43 15.94 16.61
CA THR A 143 27.21 15.25 17.65
C THR A 143 28.00 14.03 17.16
N GLY A 144 27.58 13.43 16.04
CA GLY A 144 28.22 12.27 15.45
C GLY A 144 29.25 12.58 14.36
N ASP A 145 29.95 11.54 13.89
CA ASP A 145 30.83 11.63 12.73
C ASP A 145 30.01 11.56 11.44
N LYS A 146 29.75 12.73 10.85
CA LYS A 146 29.04 12.85 9.57
C LYS A 146 29.74 12.17 8.38
N ARG A 147 31.00 11.75 8.54
CA ARG A 147 31.78 11.04 7.52
C ARG A 147 31.81 9.53 7.76
N ASP A 148 31.31 9.03 8.88
CA ASP A 148 31.21 7.59 9.15
C ASP A 148 29.90 7.02 8.59
N ALA A 149 30.02 6.27 7.49
CA ALA A 149 28.90 5.62 6.83
C ALA A 149 28.17 4.60 7.71
N ASN A 150 28.87 3.91 8.62
CA ASN A 150 28.22 2.95 9.52
C ASN A 150 27.35 3.67 10.55
N PHE A 151 27.86 4.78 11.09
CA PHE A 151 27.12 5.65 11.99
C PHE A 151 25.86 6.21 11.30
N ILE A 152 26.00 6.84 10.12
CA ILE A 152 24.86 7.39 9.36
C ILE A 152 23.83 6.31 9.02
N SER A 153 24.28 5.13 8.59
CA SER A 153 23.38 3.99 8.33
C SER A 153 22.60 3.57 9.58
N GLY A 154 23.25 3.51 10.75
CA GLY A 154 22.58 3.22 12.02
C GLY A 154 21.55 4.29 12.40
N GLN A 155 21.89 5.57 12.20
CA GLN A 155 20.97 6.68 12.46
C GLN A 155 19.76 6.67 11.52
N LEU A 156 19.96 6.46 10.21
CA LEU A 156 18.86 6.35 9.25
C LEU A 156 17.95 5.15 9.53
N THR A 157 18.52 4.05 10.06
CA THR A 157 17.74 2.88 10.48
C THR A 157 16.83 3.22 11.65
N LEU A 158 17.40 3.82 12.70
CA LEU A 158 16.63 4.25 13.88
C LEU A 158 15.58 5.31 13.53
N LEU A 159 15.93 6.26 12.65
CA LEU A 159 15.01 7.28 12.17
C LEU A 159 13.81 6.67 11.44
N HIS A 160 14.08 5.71 10.54
CA HIS A 160 13.04 4.99 9.80
C HIS A 160 12.12 4.20 10.74
N GLU A 161 12.67 3.49 11.73
CA GLU A 161 11.89 2.75 12.74
C GLU A 161 10.95 3.67 13.50
N ASN A 162 11.45 4.79 14.04
CA ASN A 162 10.63 5.76 14.77
C ASN A 162 9.49 6.33 13.90
N ILE A 163 9.76 6.70 12.65
CA ILE A 163 8.75 7.26 11.74
C ILE A 163 7.72 6.20 11.34
N ARG A 164 8.17 5.00 10.99
CA ARG A 164 7.30 3.87 10.64
C ARG A 164 6.37 3.52 11.79
N ASP A 165 6.89 3.45 13.01
CA ASP A 165 6.12 3.12 14.20
C ASP A 165 5.13 4.26 14.52
N ALA A 166 5.53 5.53 14.37
CA ALA A 166 4.63 6.68 14.52
C ALA A 166 3.46 6.63 13.53
N LYS A 167 3.74 6.29 12.26
CA LYS A 167 2.72 6.06 11.24
C LYS A 167 1.81 4.89 11.61
N ALA A 168 2.37 3.78 12.06
CA ALA A 168 1.61 2.59 12.44
C ALA A 168 0.63 2.87 13.59
N VAL A 169 1.03 3.68 14.58
CA VAL A 169 0.16 4.09 15.71
C VAL A 169 -1.05 4.92 15.23
N LEU A 170 -0.87 5.82 14.25
CA LEU A 170 -1.96 6.62 13.67
C LEU A 170 -2.86 5.79 12.75
N LYS A 171 -2.28 4.84 12.03
CA LYS A 171 -3.02 3.94 11.14
C LYS A 171 -3.89 2.98 11.97
N ALA A 172 -3.30 2.37 13.00
CA ALA A 172 -3.84 1.27 13.78
C ALA A 172 -4.29 0.08 12.90
N ASP A 173 -3.95 -1.15 13.28
CA ASP A 173 -4.43 -2.32 12.55
C ASP A 173 -5.94 -2.53 12.85
N PRO A 174 -6.84 -2.54 11.85
CA PRO A 174 -8.26 -2.81 12.07
C PRO A 174 -8.50 -4.11 12.83
N ALA A 175 -7.70 -5.15 12.59
CA ALA A 175 -7.81 -6.43 13.31
C ALA A 175 -7.36 -6.32 14.77
N ALA A 176 -6.35 -5.49 15.05
CA ALA A 176 -5.91 -5.21 16.42
C ALA A 176 -6.89 -4.31 17.17
N GLN A 177 -7.65 -3.44 16.48
CA GLN A 177 -8.69 -2.62 17.09
C GLN A 177 -9.92 -3.42 17.52
N ASP A 178 -10.36 -4.40 16.74
CA ASP A 178 -11.47 -5.27 17.15
C ASP A 178 -11.08 -6.17 18.34
N ALA A 179 -9.79 -6.49 18.44
CA ALA A 179 -9.19 -7.16 19.60
C ALA A 179 -8.91 -6.22 20.79
N ASP A 180 -8.94 -4.89 20.59
CA ASP A 180 -8.69 -3.92 21.65
C ASP A 180 -9.86 -3.86 22.63
N LYS A 181 -9.72 -4.63 23.72
CA LYS A 181 -10.66 -4.67 24.85
C LYS A 181 -10.23 -3.77 26.01
N THR A 182 -9.35 -2.79 25.77
CA THR A 182 -8.91 -1.83 26.82
C THR A 182 -10.07 -1.05 27.43
N TRP A 183 -11.15 -0.82 26.69
CA TRP A 183 -12.37 -0.22 27.21
C TRP A 183 -12.97 -0.96 28.43
N ALA A 184 -12.72 -2.28 28.52
CA ALA A 184 -13.18 -3.12 29.62
C ALA A 184 -12.17 -3.19 30.76
N SER A 185 -10.89 -3.42 30.44
CA SER A 185 -9.82 -3.56 31.45
C SER A 185 -9.40 -2.24 32.10
N GLU A 186 -9.45 -1.13 31.37
CA GLU A 186 -9.10 0.22 31.81
C GLU A 186 -10.23 1.21 31.50
N PRO A 187 -11.40 1.10 32.18
CA PRO A 187 -12.53 1.98 31.92
C PRO A 187 -12.24 3.42 32.35
N LEU A 188 -12.82 4.38 31.64
CA LEU A 188 -12.71 5.80 31.97
C LEU A 188 -13.26 6.12 33.37
N ASP A 189 -12.63 7.08 34.05
CA ASP A 189 -13.11 7.64 35.32
C ASP A 189 -14.42 8.41 35.08
N ASP A 190 -15.43 8.16 35.92
CA ASP A 190 -16.73 8.84 35.88
C ASP A 190 -16.62 10.37 35.99
N LYS A 191 -15.59 10.86 36.70
CA LYS A 191 -15.35 12.29 36.92
C LYS A 191 -14.90 13.02 35.66
N ILE A 192 -14.59 12.30 34.58
CA ILE A 192 -14.32 12.90 33.26
C ILE A 192 -15.60 13.52 32.69
N PHE A 193 -16.78 13.07 33.11
CA PHE A 193 -18.07 13.58 32.65
C PHE A 193 -18.78 14.39 33.74
N ASP A 194 -19.57 15.36 33.30
CA ASP A 194 -20.45 16.13 34.18
C ASP A 194 -21.83 16.33 33.52
N PRO A 195 -22.90 15.68 34.02
CA PRO A 195 -22.90 14.76 35.17
C PRO A 195 -22.21 13.42 34.87
N PRO A 196 -21.86 12.63 35.90
CA PRO A 196 -21.31 11.27 35.73
C PRO A 196 -22.19 10.38 34.85
N PRO A 197 -21.58 9.49 34.03
CA PRO A 197 -22.33 8.62 33.14
C PRO A 197 -23.04 7.50 33.93
N PRO A 198 -24.04 6.83 33.34
CA PRO A 198 -24.67 5.69 33.99
C PRO A 198 -23.69 4.51 34.03
N PRO A 199 -23.74 3.66 35.08
CA PRO A 199 -22.73 2.63 35.33
C PRO A 199 -22.70 1.53 34.27
N ASN A 200 -23.77 1.39 33.50
CA ASN A 200 -23.90 0.43 32.41
C ASN A 200 -23.54 1.01 31.04
N LEU A 201 -22.90 2.18 30.99
CA LEU A 201 -22.42 2.81 29.76
C LEU A 201 -20.89 2.78 29.73
N SER A 202 -20.33 2.29 28.63
CA SER A 202 -18.92 2.44 28.31
C SER A 202 -18.77 3.43 27.16
N PHE A 203 -17.84 4.36 27.34
CA PHE A 203 -17.45 5.38 26.38
C PHE A 203 -15.96 5.21 26.12
N HIS A 204 -15.58 4.98 24.86
CA HIS A 204 -14.19 4.71 24.48
C HIS A 204 -13.81 5.51 23.24
N LEU A 205 -12.65 6.16 23.30
CA LEU A 205 -12.06 6.92 22.20
C LEU A 205 -10.73 6.31 21.80
N SER A 206 -10.53 6.13 20.50
CA SER A 206 -9.26 5.67 19.91
C SER A 206 -8.98 6.39 18.60
N ILE A 207 -7.77 6.25 18.07
CA ILE A 207 -7.40 6.71 16.73
C ILE A 207 -7.26 5.50 15.80
N SER A 208 -7.79 5.60 14.59
CA SER A 208 -7.52 4.68 13.48
C SER A 208 -7.55 5.44 12.19
N ASP A 209 -6.66 5.11 11.28
CA ASP A 209 -6.59 5.68 9.94
C ASP A 209 -6.63 7.22 9.98
N ALA A 210 -5.88 7.79 10.94
CA ALA A 210 -5.88 9.23 11.23
C ALA A 210 -7.26 9.86 11.55
N ALA A 211 -8.25 9.05 11.92
CA ALA A 211 -9.57 9.48 12.37
C ALA A 211 -9.78 9.20 13.87
N LEU A 212 -10.59 10.03 14.51
CA LEU A 212 -11.07 9.79 15.87
C LEU A 212 -12.25 8.80 15.82
N LEU A 213 -12.09 7.67 16.48
CA LEU A 213 -13.15 6.68 16.66
C LEU A 213 -13.78 6.81 18.04
N LEU A 214 -15.10 6.92 18.05
CA LEU A 214 -15.93 6.83 19.24
C LEU A 214 -16.70 5.51 19.24
N HIS A 215 -16.45 4.71 20.28
CA HIS A 215 -17.24 3.53 20.57
C HIS A 215 -18.08 3.77 21.82
N VAL A 216 -19.40 3.63 21.69
CA VAL A 216 -20.35 3.67 22.79
C VAL A 216 -20.97 2.30 22.95
N ARG A 217 -20.92 1.76 24.17
CA ARG A 217 -21.47 0.44 24.50
C ARG A 217 -22.41 0.54 25.68
N THR A 218 -23.56 -0.10 25.59
CA THR A 218 -24.39 -0.36 26.78
C THR A 218 -24.16 -1.77 27.28
N LEU A 219 -24.06 -1.92 28.58
CA LEU A 219 -23.66 -3.13 29.26
C LEU A 219 -24.85 -3.72 30.03
N GLU A 220 -24.87 -5.04 30.17
CA GLU A 220 -25.78 -5.74 31.06
C GLU A 220 -24.99 -6.73 31.94
N PRO A 221 -25.43 -6.99 33.19
CA PRO A 221 -24.77 -7.99 34.02
C PRO A 221 -24.74 -9.37 33.36
N ALA A 222 -23.59 -10.03 33.41
CA ALA A 222 -23.51 -11.44 33.02
C ALA A 222 -24.21 -12.27 34.09
N SER A 223 -25.40 -12.80 33.80
CA SER A 223 -26.17 -13.63 34.72
C SER A 223 -25.33 -14.81 35.22
N SER A 224 -25.07 -14.91 36.52
CA SER A 224 -24.47 -16.08 37.16
C SER A 224 -25.50 -17.22 37.27
N THR A 225 -25.84 -17.85 36.16
CA THR A 225 -26.62 -19.10 36.18
C THR A 225 -25.88 -20.14 35.36
N GLY A 226 -24.99 -20.87 36.04
CA GLY A 226 -24.28 -22.01 35.45
C GLY A 226 -22.95 -22.39 36.12
N SER A 227 -22.84 -22.35 37.45
CA SER A 227 -21.77 -23.12 38.10
C SER A 227 -22.09 -24.61 37.97
N SER A 228 -21.50 -25.31 37.02
CA SER A 228 -21.35 -26.76 37.07
C SER A 228 -19.89 -27.10 37.27
N THR A 229 -19.55 -27.34 38.53
CA THR A 229 -18.41 -28.14 38.98
C THR A 229 -18.25 -29.40 38.10
N PRO A 230 -17.04 -29.73 37.61
CA PRO A 230 -16.81 -30.98 36.90
C PRO A 230 -16.65 -32.11 37.92
N SER A 231 -17.77 -32.67 38.37
CA SER A 231 -17.78 -33.95 39.08
C SER A 231 -18.23 -35.02 38.09
N GLY A 232 -17.36 -36.03 37.91
CA GLY A 232 -17.49 -37.07 36.90
C GLY A 232 -18.83 -37.79 36.89
N GLY A 233 -19.31 -38.08 35.68
CA GLY A 233 -20.52 -38.83 35.45
C GLY A 233 -20.91 -38.79 33.98
N SER A 234 -20.48 -39.80 33.24
CA SER A 234 -20.89 -40.11 31.88
C SER A 234 -22.42 -40.10 31.69
N GLY A 235 -22.92 -39.25 30.80
CA GLY A 235 -24.30 -39.32 30.29
C GLY A 235 -24.79 -37.99 29.70
N PRO A 236 -25.29 -37.95 28.44
CA PRO A 236 -25.83 -36.73 27.86
C PRO A 236 -27.28 -36.54 28.33
N SER A 237 -27.49 -35.67 29.32
CA SER A 237 -28.84 -35.28 29.77
C SER A 237 -29.17 -33.85 29.35
N PHE A 238 -30.13 -33.77 28.43
CA PHE A 238 -30.90 -32.58 28.04
C PHE A 238 -31.75 -32.07 29.22
N THR A 239 -31.82 -30.74 29.42
CA THR A 239 -32.98 -29.89 29.84
C THR A 239 -32.43 -28.54 30.32
N GLY A 240 -32.60 -27.39 29.64
CA GLY A 240 -33.79 -26.53 29.49
C GLY A 240 -33.33 -25.10 29.89
N PHE A 241 -33.50 -24.01 29.14
CA PHE A 241 -34.74 -23.36 28.71
C PHE A 241 -34.50 -22.46 27.50
N GLY A 242 -35.35 -22.60 26.48
CA GLY A 242 -35.42 -21.74 25.30
C GLY A 242 -36.59 -22.13 24.41
N LEU A 243 -37.79 -22.31 24.99
CA LEU A 243 -39.01 -22.70 24.25
C LEU A 243 -39.44 -21.66 23.20
N ARG A 244 -38.88 -20.44 23.22
CA ARG A 244 -39.09 -19.42 22.17
C ARG A 244 -38.21 -19.64 20.93
N ASP A 245 -36.96 -20.08 21.08
CA ASP A 245 -36.06 -20.28 19.93
C ASP A 245 -36.42 -21.53 19.13
N ARG A 246 -36.92 -22.58 19.79
CA ARG A 246 -37.35 -23.80 19.09
C ARG A 246 -38.66 -23.62 18.31
N LEU A 247 -39.52 -22.69 18.73
CA LEU A 247 -40.75 -22.37 18.00
C LEU A 247 -40.48 -21.45 16.80
N ALA A 248 -39.43 -20.62 16.87
CA ALA A 248 -38.92 -19.84 15.73
C ALA A 248 -38.27 -20.74 14.65
N HIS A 249 -37.63 -21.83 15.07
CA HIS A 249 -37.00 -22.80 14.16
C HIS A 249 -38.00 -23.55 13.26
N ALA A 250 -39.25 -23.73 13.72
CA ALA A 250 -40.33 -24.36 12.94
C ALA A 250 -41.01 -23.40 11.94
N LEU A 251 -40.71 -22.10 11.98
CA LEU A 251 -41.30 -21.05 11.13
C LEU A 251 -40.29 -20.38 10.17
N GLY A 252 -39.09 -20.96 10.00
CA GLY A 252 -38.10 -20.48 9.02
C GLY A 252 -37.26 -19.28 9.48
N ALA A 253 -37.30 -18.89 10.75
CA ALA A 253 -36.38 -17.91 11.31
C ALA A 253 -35.15 -18.66 11.87
N GLY A 254 -34.07 -18.72 11.08
CA GLY A 254 -32.76 -19.17 11.56
C GLY A 254 -32.24 -18.29 12.71
N PRO A 255 -31.18 -18.73 13.42
CA PRO A 255 -30.58 -17.93 14.49
C PRO A 255 -30.25 -16.54 13.96
N ARG A 256 -30.82 -15.52 14.62
CA ARG A 256 -30.57 -14.12 14.24
C ARG A 256 -29.06 -13.89 14.38
N PRO A 257 -28.38 -13.41 13.33
CA PRO A 257 -26.97 -13.09 13.45
C PRO A 257 -26.76 -12.14 14.63
N PRO A 258 -25.66 -12.30 15.39
CA PRO A 258 -25.39 -11.48 16.56
C PRO A 258 -25.46 -10.00 16.19
N ALA A 259 -26.08 -9.19 17.05
CA ALA A 259 -26.36 -7.79 16.76
C ALA A 259 -25.09 -6.96 16.53
N HIS A 260 -23.97 -7.41 17.08
CA HIS A 260 -22.62 -6.91 16.85
C HIS A 260 -21.59 -8.01 17.17
N ASP A 261 -20.35 -7.77 16.80
CA ASP A 261 -19.18 -8.65 16.99
C ASP A 261 -18.97 -9.11 18.44
N GLU A 262 -19.22 -8.24 19.42
CA GLU A 262 -18.99 -8.52 20.85
C GLU A 262 -20.21 -9.10 21.62
N ALA A 263 -21.29 -9.51 20.95
CA ALA A 263 -22.58 -9.79 21.62
C ALA A 263 -22.56 -11.01 22.56
N GLU A 264 -21.71 -11.99 22.25
CA GLU A 264 -21.58 -13.24 22.99
C GLU A 264 -20.41 -13.21 23.99
N ASP A 265 -19.60 -12.16 23.96
CA ASP A 265 -18.42 -12.03 24.81
C ASP A 265 -18.78 -11.53 26.22
N VAL A 266 -18.06 -12.03 27.21
CA VAL A 266 -18.16 -11.58 28.60
C VAL A 266 -16.90 -10.80 28.97
N PHE A 267 -17.10 -9.60 29.49
CA PHE A 267 -16.04 -8.68 29.87
C PHE A 267 -16.07 -8.40 31.37
N THR A 268 -14.90 -8.07 31.93
CA THR A 268 -14.83 -7.50 33.29
C THR A 268 -14.82 -5.99 33.16
N TYR A 269 -15.89 -5.32 33.61
CA TYR A 269 -16.01 -3.86 33.59
C TYR A 269 -16.18 -3.34 35.02
N ARG A 270 -15.24 -2.51 35.49
CA ARG A 270 -15.23 -1.96 36.86
C ARG A 270 -15.40 -3.06 37.94
N GLY A 271 -14.75 -4.20 37.73
CA GLY A 271 -14.79 -5.35 38.65
C GLY A 271 -16.04 -6.21 38.56
N THR A 272 -16.97 -5.94 37.63
CA THR A 272 -18.20 -6.75 37.44
C THR A 272 -18.18 -7.45 36.08
N GLN A 273 -18.67 -8.69 36.03
CA GLN A 273 -18.85 -9.42 34.76
C GLN A 273 -20.06 -8.86 34.00
N VAL A 274 -19.84 -8.43 32.76
CA VAL A 274 -20.86 -7.80 31.91
C VAL A 274 -20.83 -8.37 30.50
N ARG A 275 -21.95 -8.29 29.80
CA ARG A 275 -22.06 -8.50 28.34
C ARG A 275 -22.42 -7.19 27.66
N VAL A 276 -22.00 -7.04 26.41
CA VAL A 276 -22.34 -5.86 25.59
C VAL A 276 -23.71 -6.11 24.94
N LYS A 277 -24.66 -5.21 25.22
CA LYS A 277 -26.04 -5.30 24.74
C LYS A 277 -26.27 -4.54 23.43
N GLU A 278 -25.58 -3.41 23.29
CA GLU A 278 -25.65 -2.54 22.13
C GLU A 278 -24.28 -1.86 21.99
N LYS A 279 -23.75 -1.81 20.76
CA LYS A 279 -22.48 -1.17 20.40
C LYS A 279 -22.73 -0.24 19.22
N VAL A 280 -22.31 1.02 19.36
CA VAL A 280 -22.33 2.01 18.28
C VAL A 280 -20.92 2.55 18.07
N ARG A 281 -20.46 2.50 16.83
CA ARG A 281 -19.18 3.07 16.38
C ARG A 281 -19.46 4.29 15.53
N VAL A 282 -18.75 5.39 15.81
CA VAL A 282 -18.73 6.61 15.02
C VAL A 282 -17.29 6.96 14.70
N GLU A 283 -17.06 7.38 13.47
CA GLU A 283 -15.76 7.85 13.00
C GLU A 283 -15.84 9.32 12.65
N SER A 284 -14.83 10.07 13.07
CA SER A 284 -14.70 11.49 12.82
C SER A 284 -13.32 11.80 12.26
N GLN A 285 -13.29 12.30 11.04
CA GLN A 285 -12.04 12.68 10.36
C GLN A 285 -11.40 13.90 11.05
N ASP A 286 -10.08 13.85 11.27
CA ASP A 286 -9.30 14.93 11.88
C ASP A 286 -8.23 15.45 10.90
N PRO A 287 -8.40 16.65 10.32
CA PRO A 287 -7.48 17.18 9.32
C PRO A 287 -6.02 17.25 9.77
N SER A 288 -5.76 17.53 11.06
CA SER A 288 -4.40 17.60 11.58
C SER A 288 -3.76 16.23 11.68
N LEU A 289 -4.53 15.19 12.02
CA LEU A 289 -4.03 13.81 12.05
C LEU A 289 -3.78 13.29 10.65
N ILE A 290 -4.69 13.55 9.70
CA ILE A 290 -4.55 13.14 8.29
C ILE A 290 -3.29 13.77 7.70
N SER A 291 -3.12 15.08 7.89
CA SER A 291 -1.93 15.80 7.42
C SER A 291 -0.64 15.26 8.05
N ALA A 292 -0.66 14.96 9.35
CA ALA A 292 0.50 14.38 10.03
C ALA A 292 0.82 12.98 9.49
N MET A 293 -0.18 12.11 9.28
CA MET A 293 0.01 10.77 8.74
C MET A 293 0.59 10.80 7.31
N ALA A 294 0.05 11.66 6.44
CA ALA A 294 0.55 11.83 5.08
C ALA A 294 2.00 12.34 5.05
N LYS A 295 2.33 13.35 5.88
CA LYS A 295 3.70 13.85 6.02
C LYS A 295 4.65 12.75 6.55
N LEU A 296 4.26 12.01 7.58
CA LEU A 296 5.05 10.90 8.10
C LEU A 296 5.32 9.83 7.03
N ALA A 297 4.34 9.50 6.20
CA ALA A 297 4.52 8.56 5.09
C ALA A 297 5.53 9.05 4.04
N ALA A 298 5.49 10.33 3.67
CA ALA A 298 6.45 10.93 2.74
C ALA A 298 7.88 10.96 3.33
N LEU A 299 8.00 11.26 4.63
CA LEU A 299 9.28 11.26 5.34
C LEU A 299 9.87 9.85 5.43
N GLU A 300 9.07 8.84 5.75
CA GLU A 300 9.49 7.44 5.79
C GLU A 300 10.06 6.98 4.44
N HIS A 301 9.35 7.27 3.34
CA HIS A 301 9.82 6.95 1.99
C HIS A 301 11.15 7.63 1.68
N THR A 302 11.32 8.89 2.09
CA THR A 302 12.58 9.64 1.90
C THR A 302 13.74 8.99 2.67
N VAL A 303 13.51 8.58 3.91
CA VAL A 303 14.52 7.89 4.72
C VAL A 303 14.87 6.52 4.12
N GLU A 304 13.86 5.77 3.65
CA GLU A 304 14.05 4.46 3.01
C GLU A 304 14.89 4.55 1.73
N LEU A 305 14.64 5.55 0.88
CA LEU A 305 15.50 5.81 -0.28
C LEU A 305 16.95 6.10 0.12
N GLY A 306 17.15 6.88 1.18
CA GLY A 306 18.48 7.16 1.72
C GLY A 306 19.18 5.90 2.23
N ARG A 307 18.46 5.03 2.95
CA ARG A 307 18.99 3.74 3.43
C ARG A 307 19.46 2.87 2.26
N ARG A 308 18.62 2.70 1.24
CA ARG A 308 18.95 1.89 0.05
C ARG A 308 20.14 2.45 -0.72
N ALA A 309 20.20 3.77 -0.91
CA ALA A 309 21.32 4.41 -1.58
C ALA A 309 22.64 4.16 -0.83
N LEU A 310 22.61 4.25 0.50
CA LEU A 310 23.78 3.99 1.33
C LEU A 310 24.19 2.52 1.31
N ASP A 311 23.24 1.59 1.40
CA ASP A 311 23.51 0.15 1.35
C ASP A 311 24.13 -0.28 0.02
N VAL A 312 23.69 0.30 -1.11
CA VAL A 312 24.29 0.06 -2.44
C VAL A 312 25.77 0.47 -2.47
N VAL A 313 26.10 1.68 -1.99
CA VAL A 313 27.49 2.19 -1.99
C VAL A 313 28.37 1.44 -0.97
N MET A 314 27.78 1.06 0.16
CA MET A 314 28.44 0.25 1.19
C MET A 314 28.53 -1.25 0.82
N THR A 315 27.95 -1.67 -0.31
CA THR A 315 27.87 -3.07 -0.74
C THR A 315 27.26 -4.00 0.31
N ARG A 316 26.35 -3.48 1.13
CA ARG A 316 25.58 -4.26 2.09
C ARG A 316 24.40 -4.88 1.33
N THR A 317 24.52 -6.16 1.00
CA THR A 317 23.36 -6.92 0.52
C THR A 317 22.34 -7.02 1.66
N HIS A 318 21.10 -6.58 1.43
CA HIS A 318 20.00 -6.67 2.39
C HIS A 318 19.93 -8.08 2.99
N GLN A 319 20.22 -8.17 4.28
CA GLN A 319 20.02 -9.35 5.11
C GLN A 319 18.57 -9.25 5.61
N GLY A 320 17.61 -9.62 4.76
CA GLY A 320 16.19 -9.38 5.02
C GLY A 320 15.23 -10.00 4.00
N ASP A 321 15.73 -10.39 2.82
CA ASP A 321 15.04 -11.41 2.05
C ASP A 321 15.61 -12.76 2.48
N ASP A 322 14.85 -13.48 3.30
CA ASP A 322 14.92 -14.94 3.37
C ASP A 322 14.56 -15.49 1.98
N ILE A 323 15.48 -15.36 1.02
CA ILE A 323 15.65 -16.40 0.03
C ILE A 323 16.35 -17.49 0.81
N GLU A 324 15.53 -18.39 1.34
CA GLU A 324 15.95 -19.71 1.79
C GLU A 324 17.13 -20.17 0.94
N SER A 325 18.13 -20.66 1.64
CA SER A 325 19.20 -21.48 1.13
C SER A 325 18.65 -22.62 0.25
N ILE A 326 18.29 -22.31 -0.99
CA ILE A 326 18.28 -23.28 -2.06
C ILE A 326 19.68 -23.21 -2.62
N SER A 327 20.52 -24.06 -2.05
CA SER A 327 21.54 -24.76 -2.83
C SER A 327 20.90 -25.26 -4.13
N SER A 328 20.86 -24.41 -5.15
CA SER A 328 20.40 -24.78 -6.49
C SER A 328 21.64 -24.92 -7.36
N THR A 329 22.14 -26.15 -7.39
CA THR A 329 23.03 -26.67 -8.42
C THR A 329 22.33 -26.58 -9.78
N MET A 330 22.44 -25.41 -10.42
CA MET A 330 21.99 -25.21 -11.79
C MET A 330 22.96 -24.34 -12.58
N ALA A 331 23.30 -24.82 -13.78
CA ALA A 331 23.96 -24.04 -14.80
C ALA A 331 23.05 -22.89 -15.28
N ASN A 332 23.57 -21.67 -15.29
CA ASN A 332 22.84 -20.45 -15.64
C ASN A 332 23.24 -19.95 -17.04
N LEU A 333 22.25 -19.43 -17.77
CA LEU A 333 22.42 -18.79 -19.08
C LEU A 333 21.93 -17.35 -19.01
N TYR A 334 22.75 -16.43 -19.51
CA TYR A 334 22.40 -15.01 -19.61
C TYR A 334 22.68 -14.52 -21.03
N ALA A 335 21.78 -13.72 -21.59
CA ALA A 335 21.92 -13.14 -22.92
C ALA A 335 21.59 -11.64 -22.88
N GLU A 336 22.50 -10.81 -23.37
CA GLU A 336 22.37 -9.35 -23.39
C GLU A 336 22.72 -8.81 -24.78
N PHE A 337 21.84 -8.00 -25.36
CA PHE A 337 22.10 -7.33 -26.63
C PHE A 337 22.70 -5.95 -26.41
N LEU A 338 23.83 -5.68 -27.06
CA LEU A 338 24.54 -4.40 -27.02
C LEU A 338 24.26 -3.62 -28.31
N PRO A 339 23.24 -2.74 -28.35
CA PRO A 339 22.73 -2.12 -29.58
C PRO A 339 23.76 -1.25 -30.29
N ASN A 340 24.60 -0.52 -29.54
CA ASN A 340 25.61 0.38 -30.09
C ASN A 340 26.68 -0.35 -30.93
N ILE A 341 26.94 -1.62 -30.63
CA ILE A 341 27.93 -2.45 -31.33
C ILE A 341 27.29 -3.65 -32.03
N LYS A 342 25.96 -3.70 -32.12
CA LYS A 342 25.16 -4.74 -32.80
C LYS A 342 25.61 -6.17 -32.46
N THR A 343 25.86 -6.42 -31.17
CA THR A 343 26.40 -7.70 -30.69
C THR A 343 25.57 -8.23 -29.53
N LEU A 344 25.11 -9.47 -29.64
CA LEU A 344 24.52 -10.26 -28.56
C LEU A 344 25.65 -10.97 -27.79
N THR A 345 25.74 -10.72 -26.49
CA THR A 345 26.65 -11.42 -25.58
C THR A 345 25.89 -12.49 -24.82
N VAL A 346 26.31 -13.74 -24.97
CA VAL A 346 25.76 -14.90 -24.27
C VAL A 346 26.78 -15.36 -23.23
N THR A 347 26.43 -15.27 -21.94
CA THR A 347 27.24 -15.77 -20.84
C THR A 347 26.65 -17.07 -20.32
N THR A 348 27.48 -18.10 -20.27
CA THR A 348 27.13 -19.41 -19.71
C THR A 348 27.95 -19.64 -18.46
N VAL A 349 27.29 -20.01 -17.37
CA VAL A 349 27.92 -20.37 -16.09
C VAL A 349 27.48 -21.78 -15.74
N LEU A 350 28.40 -22.74 -15.73
CA LEU A 350 28.16 -24.12 -15.34
C LEU A 350 28.39 -24.30 -13.84
N ASP A 351 27.60 -25.16 -13.22
CA ASP A 351 27.76 -25.58 -11.83
C ASP A 351 28.87 -26.63 -11.65
N THR A 352 29.22 -27.35 -12.72
CA THR A 352 30.38 -28.25 -12.77
C THR A 352 31.18 -28.08 -14.08
N PRO A 353 32.48 -28.46 -14.14
CA PRO A 353 33.24 -28.41 -15.38
C PRO A 353 32.55 -29.17 -16.50
N ARG A 354 32.69 -28.71 -17.75
CA ARG A 354 32.04 -29.35 -18.88
C ARG A 354 32.41 -30.83 -18.99
N ASP A 355 31.44 -31.64 -19.36
CA ASP A 355 31.54 -33.07 -19.64
C ASP A 355 31.07 -33.36 -21.07
N ASP A 356 31.04 -34.65 -21.45
CA ASP A 356 30.60 -35.08 -22.79
C ASP A 356 29.09 -34.87 -23.02
N THR A 357 28.32 -34.55 -21.97
CA THR A 357 26.88 -34.23 -22.05
C THR A 357 26.63 -32.73 -22.13
N THR A 358 27.68 -31.90 -22.13
CA THR A 358 27.57 -30.45 -22.15
C THR A 358 27.54 -29.92 -23.59
N ALA A 359 26.44 -29.29 -24.00
CA ALA A 359 26.28 -28.67 -25.31
C ALA A 359 25.59 -27.31 -25.19
N LEU A 360 26.08 -26.29 -25.92
CA LEU A 360 25.45 -24.97 -25.99
C LEU A 360 25.17 -24.65 -27.45
N SER A 361 23.91 -24.36 -27.77
CA SER A 361 23.51 -24.10 -29.14
C SER A 361 22.39 -23.06 -29.27
N LEU A 362 22.27 -22.49 -30.46
CA LEU A 362 21.11 -21.71 -30.88
C LEU A 362 20.08 -22.62 -31.54
N SER A 363 18.81 -22.36 -31.27
CA SER A 363 17.68 -23.04 -31.92
C SER A 363 17.66 -22.79 -33.43
N ASN A 364 16.93 -23.65 -34.17
CA ASN A 364 16.87 -23.58 -35.64
C ASN A 364 16.31 -22.25 -36.17
N ASP A 365 15.38 -21.66 -35.44
CA ASP A 365 14.75 -20.36 -35.70
C ASP A 365 15.53 -19.18 -35.09
N ARG A 366 16.61 -19.46 -34.35
CA ARG A 366 17.51 -18.50 -33.71
C ARG A 366 16.81 -17.50 -32.80
N THR A 367 15.73 -17.96 -32.20
CA THR A 367 14.98 -17.23 -31.18
C THR A 367 15.35 -17.70 -29.78
N GLU A 368 15.96 -18.88 -29.65
CA GLU A 368 16.31 -19.47 -28.37
C GLU A 368 17.78 -19.92 -28.33
N LEU A 369 18.31 -19.91 -27.12
CA LEU A 369 19.58 -20.51 -26.74
C LEU A 369 19.29 -21.74 -25.87
N VAL A 370 19.95 -22.86 -26.15
CA VAL A 370 19.76 -24.16 -25.51
C VAL A 370 21.10 -24.61 -24.91
N LEU A 371 21.13 -24.84 -23.60
CA LEU A 371 22.24 -25.47 -22.89
C LEU A 371 21.82 -26.85 -22.40
N GLU A 372 22.53 -27.87 -22.82
CA GLU A 372 22.51 -29.20 -22.23
C GLU A 372 23.72 -29.31 -21.30
N HIS A 373 23.52 -29.71 -20.04
CA HIS A 373 24.59 -29.95 -19.07
C HIS A 373 24.09 -30.93 -18.00
N ASN A 374 24.86 -31.97 -17.66
CA ASN A 374 24.47 -32.96 -16.65
C ASN A 374 23.08 -33.59 -16.90
N SER A 375 22.77 -33.91 -18.16
CA SER A 375 21.45 -34.44 -18.60
C SER A 375 20.26 -33.50 -18.33
N ARG A 376 20.50 -32.20 -18.11
CA ARG A 376 19.48 -31.16 -18.00
C ARG A 376 19.56 -30.21 -19.18
N THR A 377 18.41 -29.73 -19.64
CA THR A 377 18.32 -28.77 -20.75
C THR A 377 17.74 -27.46 -20.25
N ASN A 378 18.52 -26.38 -20.33
CA ASN A 378 18.12 -25.02 -20.01
C ASN A 378 17.93 -24.21 -21.29
N ARG A 379 16.83 -23.47 -21.41
CA ARG A 379 16.48 -22.69 -22.60
C ARG A 379 16.18 -21.25 -22.23
N ILE A 380 16.70 -20.30 -23.00
CA ILE A 380 16.37 -18.88 -22.87
C ILE A 380 16.07 -18.27 -24.24
N THR A 381 15.08 -17.39 -24.30
CA THR A 381 14.76 -16.62 -25.52
C THR A 381 15.75 -15.48 -25.68
N LEU A 382 16.22 -15.27 -26.91
CA LEU A 382 17.22 -14.24 -27.22
C LEU A 382 16.57 -12.85 -27.26
N PRO A 383 17.25 -11.81 -26.73
CA PRO A 383 16.78 -10.43 -26.75
C PRO A 383 17.05 -9.69 -28.08
N ALA A 384 17.64 -10.36 -29.07
CA ALA A 384 17.93 -9.80 -30.39
C ALA A 384 17.90 -10.85 -31.51
N ARG A 385 17.75 -10.42 -32.77
CA ARG A 385 17.75 -11.30 -33.95
C ARG A 385 19.18 -11.66 -34.32
N VAL A 386 19.49 -12.95 -34.38
CA VAL A 386 20.79 -13.45 -34.86
C VAL A 386 20.67 -13.86 -36.33
N SER A 387 21.44 -13.21 -37.22
CA SER A 387 21.31 -13.37 -38.68
C SER A 387 21.74 -14.75 -39.20
N GLY A 388 20.84 -15.46 -39.89
CA GLY A 388 21.06 -16.73 -40.60
C GLY A 388 19.99 -17.79 -40.27
N HIS A 389 20.19 -19.05 -40.70
CA HIS A 389 19.27 -20.17 -40.46
C HIS A 389 19.98 -21.44 -39.99
N GLY A 390 19.27 -22.29 -39.23
CA GLY A 390 19.76 -23.60 -38.77
C GLY A 390 20.47 -23.58 -37.42
N HIS A 391 20.52 -24.75 -36.77
CA HIS A 391 21.18 -25.00 -35.48
C HIS A 391 22.66 -24.59 -35.53
N GLN A 392 23.11 -23.81 -34.55
CA GLN A 392 24.50 -23.37 -34.42
C GLN A 392 25.02 -23.69 -33.03
N ASN A 393 26.08 -24.48 -32.94
CA ASN A 393 26.77 -24.71 -31.67
C ASN A 393 27.66 -23.52 -31.33
N LEU A 394 27.62 -23.10 -30.07
CA LEU A 394 28.43 -22.03 -29.52
C LEU A 394 29.60 -22.60 -28.72
N GLN A 395 30.59 -21.75 -28.43
CA GLN A 395 31.74 -22.17 -27.63
C GLN A 395 31.30 -22.44 -26.20
N LEU A 396 31.83 -23.53 -25.65
CA LEU A 396 31.66 -23.94 -24.26
C LEU A 396 32.86 -23.46 -23.43
N PRO A 397 32.74 -23.43 -22.08
CA PRO A 397 33.90 -23.19 -21.23
C PRO A 397 35.05 -24.14 -21.54
N ASN A 398 36.29 -23.68 -21.37
CA ASN A 398 37.45 -24.56 -21.52
C ASN A 398 37.44 -25.61 -20.41
N THR A 399 38.14 -26.72 -20.63
CA THR A 399 38.22 -27.80 -19.64
C THR A 399 38.80 -27.27 -18.32
N GLY A 400 37.98 -27.20 -17.27
CA GLY A 400 38.33 -26.66 -15.95
C GLY A 400 37.80 -25.24 -15.66
N GLU A 401 37.23 -24.55 -16.65
CA GLU A 401 36.53 -23.27 -16.46
C GLU A 401 35.02 -23.51 -16.28
N LEU A 402 34.40 -22.72 -15.40
CA LEU A 402 32.96 -22.78 -15.14
C LEU A 402 32.17 -21.74 -15.93
N GLN A 403 32.83 -20.84 -16.64
CA GLN A 403 32.16 -19.74 -17.32
C GLN A 403 32.78 -19.47 -18.69
N CYS A 404 31.92 -19.17 -19.67
CA CYS A 404 32.36 -18.64 -20.97
C CYS A 404 31.40 -17.56 -21.46
N ALA A 405 31.90 -16.72 -22.37
CA ALA A 405 31.10 -15.72 -23.05
C ALA A 405 31.23 -15.88 -24.57
N ASN A 406 30.09 -15.98 -25.26
CA ASN A 406 30.00 -15.97 -26.71
C ASN A 406 29.51 -14.59 -27.17
N ARG A 407 30.13 -14.06 -28.22
CA ARG A 407 29.69 -12.81 -28.86
C ARG A 407 29.20 -13.12 -30.26
N ILE A 408 27.97 -12.73 -30.55
CA ILE A 408 27.27 -13.07 -31.77
C ILE A 408 26.77 -11.77 -32.40
N PRO A 409 27.09 -11.48 -33.67
CA PRO A 409 26.48 -10.36 -34.37
C PRO A 409 24.97 -10.51 -34.36
N ALA A 410 24.26 -9.47 -33.92
CA ALA A 410 22.82 -9.50 -33.79
C ALA A 410 22.24 -8.12 -34.13
N GLU A 411 20.99 -8.13 -34.58
CA GLU A 411 20.23 -6.92 -34.87
C GLU A 411 19.11 -6.79 -33.84
N PRO A 412 18.80 -5.56 -33.41
CA PRO A 412 17.63 -5.34 -32.57
C PRO A 412 16.39 -5.87 -33.28
N PHE A 413 15.42 -6.38 -32.53
CA PHE A 413 14.13 -6.76 -33.11
C PHE A 413 13.40 -5.59 -33.79
N PHE A 414 13.80 -4.34 -33.45
CA PHE A 414 13.17 -3.09 -33.90
C PHE A 414 14.22 -2.14 -34.49
N ALA A 415 13.89 -1.48 -35.61
CA ALA A 415 14.70 -0.42 -36.18
C ALA A 415 14.63 0.86 -35.32
N GLU A 416 15.77 1.54 -35.22
CA GLU A 416 16.08 2.85 -34.59
C GLU A 416 14.92 3.68 -33.99
N GLU A 417 14.93 3.91 -32.66
CA GLU A 417 14.75 5.21 -31.96
C GLU A 417 14.82 5.04 -30.41
N GLU A 418 15.02 6.17 -29.72
CA GLU A 418 15.32 6.49 -28.30
C GLU A 418 14.85 5.55 -27.14
N PRO A 419 15.47 5.62 -25.93
CA PRO A 419 15.08 4.82 -24.78
C PRO A 419 13.60 5.04 -24.44
N VAL A 420 12.81 4.00 -24.71
CA VAL A 420 11.36 3.94 -24.60
C VAL A 420 10.92 4.24 -23.15
N ALA A 421 10.25 5.38 -22.95
CA ALA A 421 9.28 5.51 -21.87
C ALA A 421 8.09 4.61 -22.23
N LEU A 422 7.82 3.61 -21.38
CA LEU A 422 7.12 2.40 -21.77
C LEU A 422 5.76 2.60 -22.45
N TRP A 423 4.94 3.62 -22.12
CA TRP A 423 3.92 4.20 -23.02
C TRP A 423 3.54 5.63 -22.55
N SER A 424 3.21 6.53 -23.48
CA SER A 424 2.66 7.87 -23.20
C SER A 424 1.66 8.27 -24.28
N ALA A 425 0.64 9.04 -23.92
CA ALA A 425 -0.37 9.61 -24.82
C ALA A 425 0.23 10.41 -25.97
N THR A 426 1.46 10.91 -25.81
CA THR A 426 2.23 11.57 -26.88
C THR A 426 2.47 10.67 -28.10
N TYR A 427 2.39 9.35 -27.93
CA TYR A 427 2.60 8.35 -28.99
C TYR A 427 1.30 7.76 -29.53
N LEU A 428 0.14 8.26 -29.07
CA LEU A 428 -1.18 7.76 -29.46
C LEU A 428 -1.99 8.88 -30.11
N ASP A 429 -2.76 8.54 -31.13
CA ASP A 429 -3.55 9.48 -31.90
C ASP A 429 -4.93 8.89 -32.27
N SER A 430 -5.76 9.68 -32.97
CA SER A 430 -7.08 9.24 -33.44
C SER A 430 -7.05 8.04 -34.42
N LYS A 431 -5.87 7.67 -34.94
CA LYS A 431 -5.68 6.52 -35.85
C LYS A 431 -5.33 5.25 -35.10
N THR A 432 -4.90 5.35 -33.85
CA THR A 432 -4.56 4.22 -32.99
C THR A 432 -5.75 3.26 -32.82
N ARG A 433 -5.51 1.96 -32.98
CA ARG A 433 -6.53 0.91 -32.85
C ARG A 433 -6.07 -0.13 -31.83
N LEU A 434 -6.97 -0.53 -30.94
CA LEU A 434 -6.73 -1.63 -30.00
C LEU A 434 -7.20 -2.94 -30.62
N HIS A 435 -6.36 -3.98 -30.57
CA HIS A 435 -6.66 -5.32 -31.06
C HIS A 435 -6.41 -6.36 -29.97
N CYS A 436 -7.11 -7.48 -30.03
CA CYS A 436 -6.81 -8.64 -29.19
C CYS A 436 -5.57 -9.35 -29.74
N THR A 437 -4.55 -9.55 -28.92
CA THR A 437 -3.27 -10.11 -29.39
C THR A 437 -3.40 -11.57 -29.84
N ARG A 438 -4.35 -12.33 -29.30
CA ARG A 438 -4.53 -13.76 -29.64
C ARG A 438 -5.17 -13.98 -31.01
N CYS A 439 -6.21 -13.23 -31.35
CA CYS A 439 -6.98 -13.45 -32.59
C CYS A 439 -6.98 -12.27 -33.55
N ASN A 440 -6.27 -11.19 -33.18
CA ASN A 440 -6.19 -9.93 -33.90
C ASN A 440 -7.55 -9.26 -34.14
N ALA A 441 -8.61 -9.67 -33.42
CA ALA A 441 -9.90 -9.01 -33.47
C ALA A 441 -9.77 -7.59 -32.95
N LEU A 442 -10.43 -6.66 -33.62
CA LEU A 442 -10.49 -5.27 -33.21
C LEU A 442 -11.23 -5.16 -31.86
N VAL A 443 -10.58 -4.57 -30.87
CA VAL A 443 -11.11 -4.29 -29.53
C VAL A 443 -11.67 -2.88 -29.49
N SER A 444 -10.96 -1.90 -30.08
CA SER A 444 -11.44 -0.54 -30.28
C SER A 444 -10.91 -0.01 -31.61
N SER A 445 -11.81 0.21 -32.57
CA SER A 445 -11.53 1.05 -33.74
C SER A 445 -11.82 2.50 -33.42
N ASP A 446 -11.55 3.47 -34.28
CA ASP A 446 -12.25 4.75 -34.51
C ASP A 446 -13.06 5.58 -33.46
N LYS A 447 -13.59 5.05 -32.36
CA LYS A 447 -14.36 5.85 -31.39
C LYS A 447 -13.48 6.74 -30.52
N ILE A 448 -12.25 6.29 -30.22
CA ILE A 448 -11.28 7.08 -29.44
C ILE A 448 -10.64 8.14 -30.35
N ARG A 449 -10.90 9.40 -30.03
CA ARG A 449 -10.41 10.56 -30.77
C ARG A 449 -9.19 11.18 -30.10
N ASP A 450 -9.18 11.19 -28.78
CA ASP A 450 -8.14 11.80 -27.96
C ASP A 450 -7.54 10.80 -26.98
N TRP A 451 -6.21 10.85 -26.83
CA TRP A 451 -5.48 10.08 -25.83
C TRP A 451 -4.89 11.00 -24.78
N LYS A 452 -4.99 10.62 -23.50
CA LYS A 452 -4.40 11.35 -22.38
C LYS A 452 -3.66 10.40 -21.45
N ASN A 453 -2.54 10.84 -20.90
CA ASN A 453 -1.86 10.09 -19.85
C ASN A 453 -2.76 10.05 -18.62
N LEU A 454 -2.82 8.89 -17.98
CA LEU A 454 -3.31 8.84 -16.61
C LEU A 454 -2.40 9.72 -15.75
N PRO A 455 -2.97 10.56 -14.88
CA PRO A 455 -2.22 11.13 -13.79
C PRO A 455 -1.61 9.98 -12.97
N SER A 456 -0.46 10.19 -12.33
CA SER A 456 0.09 9.21 -11.40
C SER A 456 -1.00 8.81 -10.38
N GLU A 457 -0.97 7.57 -9.91
CA GLU A 457 -1.93 7.08 -8.89
C GLU A 457 -1.96 8.00 -7.64
N ALA A 458 -0.83 8.62 -7.33
CA ALA A 458 -0.68 9.63 -6.28
C ALA A 458 -1.21 11.04 -6.62
N TRP A 459 -1.68 11.29 -7.85
CA TRP A 459 -2.15 12.62 -8.27
C TRP A 459 -3.54 12.95 -7.74
N ALA A 460 -4.42 11.95 -7.59
CA ALA A 460 -5.71 12.15 -6.93
C ALA A 460 -5.51 12.53 -5.45
N GLU A 461 -4.58 11.85 -4.76
CA GLU A 461 -4.17 12.18 -3.39
C GLU A 461 -3.47 13.55 -3.29
N MET A 462 -2.71 13.93 -4.32
CA MET A 462 -2.01 15.23 -4.40
C MET A 462 -2.95 16.39 -4.74
N MET A 463 -4.01 16.16 -5.52
CA MET A 463 -5.04 17.16 -5.83
C MET A 463 -5.99 17.41 -4.65
N ASP A 464 -6.24 16.42 -3.79
CA ASP A 464 -6.93 16.62 -2.50
C ASP A 464 -6.13 17.52 -1.55
N LEU A 465 -4.79 17.47 -1.63
CA LEU A 465 -3.91 18.40 -0.93
C LEU A 465 -4.02 19.84 -1.47
N TRP A 466 -4.29 20.02 -2.78
CA TRP A 466 -4.22 21.32 -3.46
C TRP A 466 -5.46 22.20 -3.22
N HIS A 467 -6.63 21.62 -2.94
CA HIS A 467 -7.87 22.39 -2.75
C HIS A 467 -8.02 23.03 -1.35
N CYS A 468 -7.08 22.81 -0.43
CA CYS A 468 -7.15 23.39 0.91
C CYS A 468 -6.67 24.86 1.03
N HIS A 469 -6.24 25.50 -0.07
CA HIS A 469 -5.70 26.87 -0.06
C HIS A 469 -6.13 27.76 -1.23
N LYS A 470 -7.40 27.72 -1.68
CA LYS A 470 -7.91 28.82 -2.51
C LYS A 470 -8.46 29.92 -1.59
N PRO A 471 -7.87 31.13 -1.55
CA PRO A 471 -8.49 32.26 -0.85
C PRO A 471 -9.81 32.61 -1.51
N ASP A 472 -10.82 32.96 -0.70
CA ASP A 472 -12.16 33.37 -1.15
C ASP A 472 -12.06 34.58 -2.10
N GLU A 473 -12.32 34.36 -3.39
CA GLU A 473 -12.68 35.44 -4.30
C GLU A 473 -14.21 35.54 -4.35
N PRO A 474 -14.78 36.75 -4.39
CA PRO A 474 -16.22 36.93 -4.42
C PRO A 474 -16.82 36.39 -5.72
N ASP A 475 -17.99 35.75 -5.57
CA ASP A 475 -18.80 35.13 -6.62
C ASP A 475 -18.84 35.97 -7.91
N HIS A 476 -18.26 35.41 -8.97
CA HIS A 476 -18.63 35.77 -10.34
C HIS A 476 -19.31 34.56 -10.99
N ASP A 477 -20.43 34.87 -11.63
CA ASP A 477 -21.46 34.00 -12.17
C ASP A 477 -21.00 32.69 -12.82
N HIS A 478 -21.83 31.68 -12.61
CA HIS A 478 -21.86 30.39 -13.29
C HIS A 478 -21.65 30.52 -14.79
N ASP A 479 -20.49 30.06 -15.28
CA ASP A 479 -20.36 29.53 -16.64
C ASP A 479 -19.77 28.12 -16.59
N ASP A 480 -20.52 27.17 -17.14
CA ASP A 480 -20.31 25.74 -17.17
C ASP A 480 -19.03 25.33 -17.93
N ALA A 481 -17.87 25.44 -17.29
CA ALA A 481 -16.58 25.12 -17.92
C ALA A 481 -15.60 24.21 -17.14
N PRO A 482 -16.01 23.12 -16.44
CA PRO A 482 -15.05 22.07 -16.08
C PRO A 482 -15.27 20.72 -16.79
N ALA A 483 -16.41 20.48 -17.46
CA ALA A 483 -16.73 19.17 -18.04
C ALA A 483 -15.85 18.77 -19.24
N THR A 484 -15.16 19.72 -19.87
CA THR A 484 -14.41 19.50 -21.12
C THR A 484 -12.94 19.07 -20.91
N LYS A 485 -12.45 19.05 -19.66
CA LYS A 485 -11.05 18.68 -19.36
C LYS A 485 -10.84 17.19 -19.04
N GLY A 486 -11.90 16.39 -18.98
CA GLY A 486 -11.80 14.94 -18.71
C GLY A 486 -11.67 14.57 -17.23
N TYR A 487 -11.92 15.53 -16.33
CA TYR A 487 -12.04 15.30 -14.89
C TYR A 487 -13.34 15.96 -14.43
N ALA A 488 -14.34 15.17 -14.07
CA ALA A 488 -15.63 15.69 -13.62
C ALA A 488 -15.53 16.23 -12.18
N ALA A 489 -16.42 17.16 -11.85
CA ALA A 489 -16.64 17.61 -10.48
C ALA A 489 -16.96 16.40 -9.58
N GLY A 490 -16.14 16.18 -8.54
CA GLY A 490 -16.35 15.10 -7.56
C GLY A 490 -15.19 14.11 -7.37
N ASN A 491 -13.96 14.42 -7.80
CA ASN A 491 -12.76 13.61 -7.54
C ASN A 491 -12.81 12.14 -8.01
N LYS A 492 -13.75 11.79 -8.91
CA LYS A 492 -13.88 10.45 -9.43
C LYS A 492 -13.40 10.38 -10.87
N LEU A 493 -12.43 9.51 -11.15
CA LEU A 493 -12.05 9.18 -12.52
C LEU A 493 -13.27 8.57 -13.22
N ARG A 494 -13.73 9.19 -14.32
CA ARG A 494 -14.86 8.71 -15.10
C ARG A 494 -14.44 8.61 -16.55
N ALA A 495 -14.58 7.42 -17.16
CA ALA A 495 -14.29 7.26 -18.58
C ALA A 495 -15.23 8.16 -19.40
N GLN A 496 -14.64 9.00 -20.26
CA GLN A 496 -15.37 9.81 -21.21
C GLN A 496 -15.42 9.08 -22.56
N ALA A 497 -16.60 8.98 -23.15
CA ALA A 497 -16.74 8.40 -24.49
C ALA A 497 -15.87 9.18 -25.50
N GLY A 498 -15.08 8.45 -26.27
CA GLY A 498 -14.14 8.96 -27.25
C GLY A 498 -12.80 9.46 -26.71
N VAL A 499 -12.51 9.28 -25.42
CA VAL A 499 -11.20 9.60 -24.81
C VAL A 499 -10.60 8.32 -24.22
N GLY A 500 -9.39 7.97 -24.67
CA GLY A 500 -8.61 6.87 -24.14
C GLY A 500 -7.59 7.38 -23.12
N LEU A 501 -7.54 6.76 -21.95
CA LEU A 501 -6.53 7.04 -20.93
C LEU A 501 -5.44 5.96 -21.00
N VAL A 502 -4.17 6.36 -20.95
CA VAL A 502 -3.02 5.45 -21.00
C VAL A 502 -2.14 5.61 -19.78
N ASP A 503 -1.78 4.48 -19.17
CA ASP A 503 -0.75 4.33 -18.16
C ASP A 503 0.39 3.45 -18.72
N VAL A 504 1.51 3.37 -18.03
CA VAL A 504 2.70 2.59 -18.40
C VAL A 504 2.35 1.14 -18.73
N MET A 505 1.33 0.56 -18.09
CA MET A 505 0.95 -0.86 -18.25
C MET A 505 -0.53 -1.09 -18.57
N SER A 506 -1.33 -0.06 -18.83
CA SER A 506 -2.76 -0.26 -19.07
C SER A 506 -3.40 0.82 -19.95
N PHE A 507 -4.51 0.45 -20.60
CA PHE A 507 -5.43 1.40 -21.22
C PHE A 507 -6.76 1.38 -20.48
N LEU A 508 -7.29 2.57 -20.26
CA LEU A 508 -8.58 2.83 -19.64
C LEU A 508 -9.48 3.46 -20.69
N VAL A 509 -10.52 2.74 -21.08
CA VAL A 509 -11.42 3.11 -22.17
C VAL A 509 -12.87 2.93 -21.75
N SER A 510 -13.78 3.73 -22.32
CA SER A 510 -15.22 3.58 -22.04
C SER A 510 -15.74 2.27 -22.62
N GLU A 511 -16.66 1.62 -21.91
CA GLU A 511 -17.34 0.40 -22.38
C GLU A 511 -18.01 0.62 -23.75
N GLY A 512 -18.56 1.82 -23.99
CA GLY A 512 -19.17 2.19 -25.27
C GLY A 512 -18.20 2.28 -26.44
N ASP A 513 -16.89 2.36 -26.18
CA ASP A 513 -15.82 2.49 -27.17
C ASP A 513 -15.14 1.15 -27.50
N CYS A 514 -15.59 0.06 -26.86
CA CYS A 514 -15.01 -1.27 -26.96
C CYS A 514 -15.96 -2.29 -27.58
N MET A 515 -15.38 -3.32 -28.22
CA MET A 515 -16.08 -4.49 -28.76
C MET A 515 -15.69 -5.75 -27.98
N VAL A 516 -16.03 -5.76 -26.68
CA VAL A 516 -15.66 -6.80 -25.72
C VAL A 516 -16.91 -7.41 -25.06
N GLU A 517 -16.76 -8.56 -24.40
CA GLU A 517 -17.82 -9.21 -23.63
C GLU A 517 -17.49 -9.16 -22.13
N CYS A 518 -18.45 -8.74 -21.30
CA CYS A 518 -18.27 -8.66 -19.84
C CYS A 518 -18.97 -9.87 -19.18
N ARG A 519 -18.23 -10.68 -18.41
CA ARG A 519 -18.78 -11.82 -17.67
C ARG A 519 -18.65 -11.58 -16.16
N SER A 520 -19.71 -11.91 -15.41
CA SER A 520 -19.65 -11.93 -13.95
C SER A 520 -18.94 -13.18 -13.49
N LEU A 521 -17.96 -13.04 -12.60
CA LEU A 521 -17.47 -14.17 -11.81
C LEU A 521 -18.45 -14.37 -10.63
N GLU A 522 -18.80 -15.62 -10.32
CA GLU A 522 -19.78 -15.94 -9.28
C GLU A 522 -19.27 -15.63 -7.87
N ASN A 523 -20.20 -15.16 -7.02
CA ASN A 523 -20.11 -14.84 -5.59
C ASN A 523 -19.23 -13.66 -5.13
N ASN A 524 -19.89 -12.49 -5.15
CA ASN A 524 -19.77 -11.39 -4.18
C ASN A 524 -18.57 -10.43 -4.26
N ASP A 525 -17.85 -10.38 -5.37
CA ASP A 525 -17.00 -9.23 -5.70
C ASP A 525 -17.41 -8.56 -7.01
N ASN A 526 -17.49 -7.25 -6.95
CA ASN A 526 -18.02 -6.31 -7.93
C ASN A 526 -17.14 -6.18 -9.21
N ILE A 527 -16.31 -7.17 -9.53
CA ILE A 527 -15.32 -7.11 -10.61
C ILE A 527 -15.83 -7.94 -11.80
N HIS A 528 -16.18 -7.29 -12.92
CA HIS A 528 -16.55 -8.02 -14.14
C HIS A 528 -15.32 -8.29 -15.00
N GLN A 529 -15.11 -9.55 -15.38
CA GLN A 529 -14.04 -9.94 -16.28
C GLN A 529 -14.40 -9.53 -17.71
N VAL A 530 -13.43 -8.96 -18.42
CA VAL A 530 -13.59 -8.55 -19.82
C VAL A 530 -12.89 -9.57 -20.72
N SER A 531 -13.61 -10.12 -21.69
CA SER A 531 -13.08 -11.06 -22.68
C SER A 531 -13.25 -10.55 -24.12
N CYS A 532 -12.36 -11.01 -25.01
CA CYS A 532 -12.47 -10.80 -26.44
C CYS A 532 -13.67 -11.59 -26.99
N ARG A 533 -14.60 -10.90 -27.67
CA ARG A 533 -15.80 -11.51 -28.26
C ARG A 533 -15.54 -12.62 -29.29
N LYS A 534 -14.34 -12.69 -29.86
CA LYS A 534 -13.99 -13.65 -30.93
C LYS A 534 -13.27 -14.91 -30.43
N CYS A 535 -12.48 -14.81 -29.36
CA CYS A 535 -11.63 -15.91 -28.88
C CYS A 535 -11.62 -16.09 -27.36
N ASP A 536 -12.56 -15.45 -26.66
CA ASP A 536 -12.78 -15.51 -25.21
C ASP A 536 -11.55 -15.19 -24.35
N THR A 537 -10.54 -14.56 -24.94
CA THR A 537 -9.29 -14.26 -24.23
C THR A 537 -9.52 -13.09 -23.30
N VAL A 538 -9.11 -13.23 -22.05
CA VAL A 538 -9.26 -12.21 -21.02
C VAL A 538 -8.41 -11.00 -21.40
N LEU A 539 -9.06 -9.86 -21.57
CA LEU A 539 -8.43 -8.60 -21.94
C LEU A 539 -8.19 -7.69 -20.73
N GLY A 540 -8.96 -7.90 -19.65
CA GLY A 540 -8.86 -7.11 -18.43
C GLY A 540 -10.10 -7.22 -17.53
N HIS A 541 -10.38 -6.16 -16.78
CA HIS A 541 -11.54 -6.09 -15.88
C HIS A 541 -12.27 -4.75 -15.96
N ARG A 542 -13.55 -4.75 -15.57
CA ARG A 542 -14.40 -3.56 -15.44
C ARG A 542 -14.47 -3.17 -13.96
N ASP A 543 -14.19 -1.91 -13.68
CA ASP A 543 -14.46 -1.31 -12.37
C ASP A 543 -15.88 -0.70 -12.37
N PRO A 544 -16.79 -1.17 -11.51
CA PRO A 544 -18.17 -0.71 -11.47
C PRO A 544 -18.33 0.70 -10.87
N GLN A 545 -17.31 1.23 -10.18
CA GLN A 545 -17.37 2.59 -9.65
C GLN A 545 -17.07 3.64 -10.72
N THR A 546 -16.21 3.32 -11.69
CA THR A 546 -15.70 4.29 -12.67
C THR A 546 -16.26 4.08 -14.09
N GLU A 547 -17.02 3.00 -14.32
CA GLU A 547 -17.53 2.56 -15.65
C GLU A 547 -16.40 2.36 -16.68
N VAL A 548 -15.17 2.18 -16.19
CA VAL A 548 -13.98 2.07 -17.03
C VAL A 548 -13.61 0.62 -17.24
N LEU A 549 -13.19 0.34 -18.47
CA LEU A 549 -12.67 -0.93 -18.92
C LEU A 549 -11.14 -0.84 -18.89
N MET A 550 -10.52 -1.52 -17.92
CA MET A 550 -9.06 -1.54 -17.77
C MET A 550 -8.50 -2.75 -18.52
N THR A 551 -7.87 -2.52 -19.67
CA THR A 551 -7.15 -3.58 -20.39
C THR A 551 -5.69 -3.58 -19.97
N GLN A 552 -5.24 -4.67 -19.36
CA GLN A 552 -3.86 -4.82 -18.89
C GLN A 552 -2.91 -5.17 -20.04
N LEU A 553 -1.75 -4.51 -20.09
CA LEU A 553 -0.58 -4.94 -20.84
C LEU A 553 0.37 -5.66 -19.87
N THR A 554 0.04 -6.87 -19.44
CA THR A 554 1.00 -7.73 -18.73
C THR A 554 1.67 -8.69 -19.71
N GLY A 555 2.83 -9.23 -19.35
CA GLY A 555 3.70 -10.11 -20.16
C GLY A 555 3.11 -11.46 -20.59
N SER A 556 1.80 -11.52 -20.87
CA SER A 556 1.08 -12.58 -21.58
C SER A 556 0.05 -11.92 -22.52
N PRO A 557 -0.08 -12.34 -23.79
CA PRO A 557 -0.51 -11.48 -24.89
C PRO A 557 -2.04 -11.34 -24.96
N ALA A 558 -2.61 -10.32 -24.32
CA ALA A 558 -4.05 -10.09 -24.38
C ALA A 558 -4.46 -8.98 -25.37
N THR A 559 -3.79 -7.83 -25.34
CA THR A 559 -4.14 -6.66 -26.17
C THR A 559 -2.92 -6.06 -26.85
N SER A 560 -3.02 -5.71 -28.14
CA SER A 560 -1.95 -5.11 -28.96
C SER A 560 -2.45 -3.87 -29.69
N ILE A 561 -1.59 -2.87 -29.87
CA ILE A 561 -1.88 -1.66 -30.65
C ILE A 561 -1.47 -1.90 -32.10
N LYS A 562 -2.33 -1.50 -33.05
CA LYS A 562 -1.93 -1.26 -34.44
C LYS A 562 -2.19 0.21 -34.77
N GLN A 563 -1.16 0.89 -35.26
CA GLN A 563 -1.27 2.21 -35.87
C GLN A 563 -1.55 2.09 -37.36
#